data_AF-A0A624F5J9-F1
#
_entry.id   AF-A0A624F5J9-F1
#
_cell.length_a   1.000
_cell.length_b   1.000
_cell.length_c   1.000
_cell.angle_alpha   90.00
_cell.angle_beta   90.00
_cell.angle_gamma   90.00
#
_symmetry.space_group_name_H-M   'P 1'
#
loop_
_entity.id
_entity.type
_entity.pdbx_description
1 polymer ?
#
loop_
_entity_poly.entity_id
_entity_poly.type
_entity_poly.pdbx_seq_one_letter_code
_entity_poly.pdbx_strand_id
1 'polypeptide(L)'
;MKLSFSASKVLVGFGLGAALCSNVMAVDLNSKNTLVEAQTTPTEIELDGISGKNLQDYFEVKGQDVVLINGDSLKGNDLTIKSNIPRFDDESFLNPDDKDIDTDEFKYVFDLGDKNTLNIENVGMESSYIANLYVNTKETILKDMNLYVNQSGSVFNGDLSLSGTNLVEDDTQKGSRVSVYGNNLVVNGNLNADKTFFEFGNPYAVQNYSIKVTNNANITNSKFSVNGTSFRDLLAKNTLLIQAQGFNKDISTSNTAEASYGKFASDYIDIDKNQDTFQSITLDKNLLDMELVDYNLKEVNCGSNKCLVANGTATEHLKNTLTQLKIDLKMLEKLIKQFNDNEQIKKTA
;
A
#
# COMPACT_ATOMS: atom_id res chain seq x y z
N MET A 1 56.78 24.81 15.11
CA MET A 1 57.15 23.95 16.25
C MET A 1 57.30 24.82 17.50
N LYS A 2 56.29 24.81 18.38
CA LYS A 2 56.38 25.03 19.85
C LYS A 2 54.96 24.88 20.41
N LEU A 3 54.75 23.75 21.08
CA LEU A 3 53.59 23.43 21.91
C LEU A 3 53.70 24.19 23.23
N SER A 4 52.57 24.59 23.81
CA SER A 4 52.46 24.74 25.26
C SER A 4 51.08 24.31 25.73
N PHE A 5 51.08 23.18 26.42
CA PHE A 5 50.04 22.66 27.29
C PHE A 5 50.06 23.43 28.61
N SER A 6 48.90 23.66 29.22
CA SER A 6 48.80 23.90 30.66
C SER A 6 47.53 23.27 31.20
N ALA A 7 47.73 22.29 32.07
CA ALA A 7 46.72 21.59 32.85
C ALA A 7 46.92 21.95 34.33
N SER A 8 45.81 22.19 35.04
CA SER A 8 45.67 22.16 36.50
C SER A 8 44.22 21.66 36.73
N LYS A 9 43.91 20.46 37.27
CA LYS A 9 44.17 19.89 38.61
C LYS A 9 43.97 20.94 39.72
N VAL A 10 43.12 20.83 40.74
CA VAL A 10 42.45 19.74 41.50
C VAL A 10 41.52 20.51 42.50
N LEU A 11 40.33 20.06 42.95
CA LEU A 11 40.05 19.37 44.24
C LEU A 11 38.50 19.39 44.42
N VAL A 12 37.78 18.27 44.31
CA VAL A 12 37.23 17.43 45.41
C VAL A 12 36.72 18.19 46.64
N GLY A 13 35.42 18.11 46.89
CA GLY A 13 34.76 18.42 48.16
C GLY A 13 33.37 17.79 48.23
N PHE A 14 33.22 16.78 49.10
CA PHE A 14 32.00 16.03 49.40
C PHE A 14 30.87 16.90 49.97
N GLY A 15 29.61 16.49 49.77
CA GLY A 15 28.48 17.05 50.51
C GLY A 15 27.16 16.36 50.20
N LEU A 16 26.76 15.44 51.08
CA LEU A 16 25.50 14.71 51.11
C LEU A 16 24.27 15.63 51.22
N GLY A 17 23.18 15.22 50.55
CA GLY A 17 21.82 15.23 51.09
C GLY A 17 21.05 16.55 51.15
N ALA A 18 19.95 16.62 50.41
CA ALA A 18 18.60 16.86 50.95
C ALA A 18 17.60 17.04 49.80
N ALA A 19 16.64 16.12 49.73
CA ALA A 19 15.36 16.38 49.09
C ALA A 19 14.59 17.38 49.94
N LEU A 20 14.20 18.52 49.40
CA LEU A 20 13.10 19.34 49.92
C LEU A 20 12.46 20.12 48.77
N CYS A 21 11.22 19.75 48.46
CA CYS A 21 10.29 20.58 47.71
C CYS A 21 10.09 21.91 48.44
N SER A 22 10.07 23.02 47.70
CA SER A 22 9.20 24.15 48.05
C SER A 22 8.91 24.99 46.81
N ASN A 23 7.61 25.10 46.53
CA ASN A 23 7.03 26.06 45.59
C ASN A 23 7.25 27.48 46.11
N VAL A 24 7.79 28.38 45.28
CA VAL A 24 7.66 29.83 45.51
C VAL A 24 7.49 30.56 44.16
N MET A 25 6.26 31.05 44.00
CA MET A 25 5.79 32.30 43.38
C MET A 25 5.98 32.57 41.88
N ALA A 26 4.85 32.38 41.18
CA ALA A 26 4.12 33.39 40.41
C ALA A 26 4.94 34.57 39.85
N VAL A 27 5.18 34.52 38.55
CA VAL A 27 5.28 35.71 37.71
C VAL A 27 4.00 35.77 36.89
N ASP A 28 3.21 36.81 37.16
CA ASP A 28 2.04 37.20 36.38
C ASP A 28 2.52 37.74 35.02
N LEU A 29 2.39 36.92 33.98
CA LEU A 29 2.51 37.34 32.59
C LEU A 29 1.17 37.07 31.92
N ASN A 30 0.41 38.15 31.85
CA ASN A 30 -0.86 38.30 31.19
C ASN A 30 -0.71 38.13 29.66
N SER A 31 -0.38 36.91 29.21
CA SER A 31 -0.60 36.45 27.85
C SER A 31 -1.69 35.40 27.90
N LYS A 32 -2.71 35.53 27.04
CA LYS A 32 -3.63 34.45 26.71
C LYS A 32 -2.83 33.26 26.15
N ASN A 33 -2.21 32.50 27.04
CA ASN A 33 -1.80 31.13 26.78
C ASN A 33 -3.08 30.32 26.89
N THR A 34 -3.76 30.16 25.76
CA THR A 34 -4.50 28.92 25.54
C THR A 34 -3.47 27.82 25.80
N LEU A 35 -3.58 27.14 26.93
CA LEU A 35 -2.91 25.88 27.13
C LEU A 35 -3.38 25.01 25.97
N VAL A 36 -2.52 24.87 24.96
CA VAL A 36 -2.62 23.76 24.02
C VAL A 36 -2.36 22.56 24.90
N GLU A 37 -3.45 21.92 25.37
CA GLU A 37 -3.34 20.60 25.97
C GLU A 37 -2.53 19.77 24.99
N ALA A 38 -1.43 19.18 25.46
CA ALA A 38 -0.64 18.27 24.67
C ALA A 38 -1.58 17.14 24.26
N GLN A 39 -2.10 17.21 23.04
CA GLN A 39 -2.94 16.18 22.45
C GLN A 39 -2.04 14.95 22.31
N THR A 40 -2.06 14.07 23.30
CA THR A 40 -1.39 12.78 23.22
C THR A 40 -2.08 12.01 22.10
N THR A 41 -1.33 11.63 21.07
CA THR A 41 -1.89 10.79 20.02
C THR A 41 -2.30 9.46 20.66
N PRO A 42 -3.55 9.02 20.49
CA PRO A 42 -3.99 7.78 21.11
C PRO A 42 -3.25 6.59 20.49
N THR A 43 -2.97 5.56 21.28
CA THR A 43 -2.43 4.27 20.80
C THR A 43 -3.44 3.48 19.97
N GLU A 44 -4.68 3.98 19.90
CA GLU A 44 -5.75 3.49 19.03
C GLU A 44 -6.41 4.68 18.30
N ILE A 45 -6.46 4.62 16.98
CA ILE A 45 -7.11 5.60 16.11
C ILE A 45 -8.33 4.92 15.49
N GLU A 46 -9.49 5.57 15.54
CA GLU A 46 -10.69 5.13 14.85
C GLU A 46 -11.04 6.13 13.74
N LEU A 47 -11.05 5.64 12.50
CA LEU A 47 -11.41 6.41 11.32
C LEU A 47 -12.80 5.96 10.86
N ASP A 48 -13.75 6.89 10.81
CA ASP A 48 -15.11 6.64 10.36
C ASP A 48 -15.58 7.77 9.44
N GLY A 49 -16.51 7.46 8.54
CA GLY A 49 -17.10 8.41 7.60
C GLY A 49 -16.79 8.15 6.12
N ILE A 50 -17.72 8.60 5.26
CA ILE A 50 -17.75 8.25 3.83
C ILE A 50 -16.65 8.97 3.01
N SER A 51 -16.03 10.03 3.54
CA SER A 51 -15.10 10.89 2.80
C SER A 51 -13.84 11.29 3.58
N GLY A 52 -13.34 10.45 4.50
CA GLY A 52 -12.09 10.73 5.21
C GLY A 52 -12.10 11.98 6.11
N LYS A 53 -13.27 12.52 6.48
CA LYS A 53 -13.44 13.75 7.29
C LYS A 53 -12.81 13.72 8.68
N ASN A 54 -12.27 12.61 9.13
CA ASN A 54 -11.57 12.51 10.41
C ASN A 54 -10.07 12.26 10.21
N LEU A 55 -9.57 12.16 8.97
CA LEU A 55 -8.13 12.00 8.70
C LEU A 55 -7.35 13.21 9.24
N GLN A 56 -7.86 14.42 9.04
CA GLN A 56 -7.20 15.64 9.52
C GLN A 56 -7.14 15.77 11.06
N ASP A 57 -7.91 14.95 11.80
CA ASP A 57 -7.84 14.93 13.27
C ASP A 57 -6.62 14.15 13.77
N TYR A 58 -6.05 13.28 12.93
CA TYR A 58 -4.93 12.39 13.28
C TYR A 58 -3.69 12.58 12.41
N PHE A 59 -3.86 13.09 11.20
CA PHE A 59 -2.81 13.20 10.20
C PHE A 59 -2.64 14.64 9.70
N GLU A 60 -1.41 15.00 9.37
CA GLU A 60 -1.06 16.25 8.71
C GLU A 60 -0.19 15.97 7.48
N VAL A 61 -0.34 16.81 6.46
CA VAL A 61 0.43 16.73 5.21
C VAL A 61 1.66 17.64 5.33
N LYS A 62 2.85 17.07 5.11
CA LYS A 62 4.16 17.76 5.12
C LYS A 62 4.88 17.51 3.80
N GLY A 63 4.63 18.37 2.82
CA GLY A 63 5.07 18.10 1.44
C GLY A 63 4.30 16.91 0.88
N GLN A 64 4.99 15.89 0.38
CA GLN A 64 4.39 14.64 -0.12
C GLN A 64 4.22 13.58 0.99
N ASP A 65 4.70 13.83 2.22
CA ASP A 65 4.55 12.89 3.32
C ASP A 65 3.28 13.22 4.14
N VAL A 66 2.49 12.19 4.44
CA VAL A 66 1.36 12.26 5.37
C VAL A 66 1.81 11.64 6.69
N VAL A 67 1.83 12.43 7.76
CA VAL A 67 2.40 12.03 9.05
C VAL A 67 1.36 12.15 10.17
N LEU A 68 1.54 11.39 11.25
CA LEU A 68 0.70 11.52 12.44
C LEU A 68 0.94 12.86 13.14
N ILE A 69 -0.15 13.54 13.50
CA ILE A 69 -0.12 14.70 14.40
C ILE A 69 0.45 14.23 15.74
N ASN A 70 1.46 14.95 16.24
CA ASN A 70 2.20 14.60 17.45
C ASN A 70 2.82 13.18 17.43
N GLY A 71 3.17 12.65 16.24
CA GLY A 71 3.72 11.30 16.08
C GLY A 71 4.97 10.99 16.91
N ASP A 72 5.78 11.99 17.29
CA ASP A 72 6.91 11.79 18.20
C ASP A 72 6.48 11.26 19.58
N SER A 73 5.25 11.54 20.02
CA SER A 73 4.70 11.01 21.27
C SER A 73 4.37 9.51 21.21
N LEU A 74 4.26 8.93 20.00
CA LEU A 74 4.00 7.51 19.77
C LEU A 74 5.27 6.69 19.61
N LYS A 75 6.44 7.32 19.45
CA LYS A 75 7.72 6.60 19.39
C LYS A 75 7.90 5.76 20.66
N GLY A 76 8.06 4.45 20.48
CA GLY A 76 8.16 3.52 21.61
C GLY A 76 6.84 2.84 22.01
N ASN A 77 5.73 3.10 21.31
CA ASN A 77 4.43 2.48 21.58
C ASN A 77 3.88 1.78 20.33
N ASP A 78 3.07 0.75 20.55
CA ASP A 78 2.25 0.14 19.51
C ASP A 78 1.14 1.11 19.08
N LEU A 79 0.72 1.03 17.81
CA LEU A 79 -0.38 1.81 17.26
C LEU A 79 -1.36 0.88 16.54
N THR A 80 -2.65 1.04 16.85
CA THR A 80 -3.74 0.42 16.09
C THR A 80 -4.59 1.48 15.39
N ILE A 81 -4.87 1.30 14.11
CA ILE A 81 -5.78 2.12 13.31
C ILE A 81 -6.93 1.22 12.86
N LYS A 82 -8.14 1.51 13.31
CA LYS A 82 -9.37 0.88 12.83
C LYS A 82 -9.99 1.78 11.77
N SER A 83 -10.04 1.30 10.54
CA SER A 83 -10.59 2.02 9.40
C SER A 83 -11.99 1.53 9.06
N ASN A 84 -12.96 2.45 9.01
CA ASN A 84 -14.25 2.29 8.35
C ASN A 84 -14.41 3.32 7.22
N ILE A 85 -13.30 3.84 6.70
CA ILE A 85 -13.31 4.78 5.57
C ILE A 85 -12.94 4.03 4.28
N PRO A 86 -13.52 4.41 3.13
CA PRO A 86 -13.18 3.74 1.87
C PRO A 86 -11.74 4.00 1.46
N ARG A 87 -11.18 5.17 1.82
CA ARG A 87 -9.88 5.63 1.32
C ARG A 87 -9.13 6.53 2.28
N PHE A 88 -7.80 6.39 2.26
CA PHE A 88 -6.88 7.29 2.96
C PHE A 88 -6.41 8.46 2.09
N ASP A 89 -6.44 8.34 0.76
CA ASP A 89 -5.91 9.34 -0.17
C ASP A 89 -6.95 10.37 -0.66
N ASP A 90 -7.90 10.75 0.20
CA ASP A 90 -8.93 11.70 -0.22
C ASP A 90 -8.29 13.04 -0.65
N GLU A 91 -8.49 13.43 -1.91
CA GLU A 91 -7.95 14.67 -2.50
C GLU A 91 -8.25 15.89 -1.63
N SER A 92 -9.45 15.95 -1.04
CA SER A 92 -9.86 17.08 -0.19
C SER A 92 -9.05 17.18 1.11
N PHE A 93 -8.42 16.09 1.54
CA PHE A 93 -7.49 16.06 2.67
C PHE A 93 -6.05 16.28 2.23
N LEU A 94 -5.59 15.60 1.17
CA LEU A 94 -4.19 15.67 0.72
C LEU A 94 -3.82 17.06 0.20
N ASN A 95 -4.74 17.73 -0.50
CA ASN A 95 -4.60 19.14 -0.84
C ASN A 95 -5.97 19.82 -1.03
N PRO A 96 -6.52 20.50 -0.01
CA PRO A 96 -7.84 21.13 -0.11
C PRO A 96 -7.91 22.26 -1.14
N ASP A 97 -6.76 22.83 -1.54
CA ASP A 97 -6.67 23.98 -2.42
C ASP A 97 -6.40 23.61 -3.89
N ASP A 98 -6.03 22.36 -4.18
CA ASP A 98 -5.72 21.87 -5.53
C ASP A 98 -6.45 20.57 -5.84
N LYS A 99 -7.36 20.63 -6.81
CA LYS A 99 -8.18 19.48 -7.24
C LYS A 99 -7.50 18.63 -8.32
N ASP A 100 -6.36 19.06 -8.85
CA ASP A 100 -5.65 18.37 -9.93
C ASP A 100 -4.39 17.66 -9.40
N ILE A 101 -4.34 17.38 -8.09
CA ILE A 101 -3.17 16.79 -7.46
C ILE A 101 -3.02 15.30 -7.78
N ASP A 102 -1.79 14.88 -8.11
CA ASP A 102 -1.46 13.47 -8.29
C ASP A 102 -1.28 12.80 -6.91
N THR A 103 -2.32 12.12 -6.44
CA THR A 103 -2.30 11.43 -5.14
C THR A 103 -1.28 10.27 -5.10
N ASP A 104 -0.79 9.80 -6.27
CA ASP A 104 0.20 8.74 -6.37
C ASP A 104 1.59 9.13 -5.83
N GLU A 105 1.83 10.43 -5.67
CA GLU A 105 3.07 10.97 -5.11
C GLU A 105 3.05 11.01 -3.57
N PHE A 106 1.87 10.94 -2.93
CA PHE A 106 1.76 11.02 -1.48
C PHE A 106 2.13 9.70 -0.82
N LYS A 107 2.62 9.78 0.42
CA LYS A 107 3.06 8.61 1.19
C LYS A 107 2.79 8.78 2.68
N TYR A 108 2.15 7.78 3.27
CA TYR A 108 1.94 7.73 4.71
C TYR A 108 3.21 7.26 5.43
N VAL A 109 3.62 8.03 6.44
CA VAL A 109 4.86 7.78 7.19
C VAL A 109 4.55 7.44 8.64
N PHE A 110 4.93 6.23 9.06
CA PHE A 110 4.79 5.74 10.42
C PHE A 110 6.16 5.37 10.99
N ASP A 111 6.65 6.12 11.97
CA ASP A 111 7.90 5.84 12.68
C ASP A 111 7.62 5.58 14.16
N LEU A 112 7.32 4.33 14.50
CA LEU A 112 7.04 3.93 15.89
C LEU A 112 8.28 3.36 16.58
N GLY A 113 9.30 2.95 15.82
CA GLY A 113 10.54 2.34 16.30
C GLY A 113 10.57 0.81 16.21
N ASP A 114 11.78 0.25 16.21
CA ASP A 114 12.13 -1.14 15.87
C ASP A 114 11.62 -2.24 16.84
N LYS A 115 10.84 -1.86 17.86
CA LYS A 115 10.26 -2.78 18.85
C LYS A 115 8.74 -2.82 18.82
N ASN A 116 8.11 -1.90 18.11
CA ASN A 116 6.68 -1.67 18.18
C ASN A 116 5.97 -2.21 16.94
N THR A 117 4.65 -2.30 17.05
CA THR A 117 3.76 -2.85 16.04
C THR A 117 2.83 -1.76 15.53
N LEU A 118 2.70 -1.65 14.21
CA LEU A 118 1.62 -0.91 13.57
C LEU A 118 0.56 -1.91 13.11
N ASN A 119 -0.68 -1.76 13.58
CA ASN A 119 -1.82 -2.54 13.10
C ASN A 119 -2.80 -1.60 12.39
N ILE A 120 -3.14 -1.88 11.14
CA ILE A 120 -4.20 -1.18 10.40
C ILE A 120 -5.22 -2.23 9.98
N GLU A 121 -6.44 -2.10 10.49
CA GLU A 121 -7.53 -3.04 10.25
C GLU A 121 -8.74 -2.32 9.65
N ASN A 122 -9.25 -2.84 8.55
CA ASN A 122 -10.56 -2.46 8.05
C ASN A 122 -11.66 -3.11 8.90
N VAL A 123 -12.33 -2.31 9.71
CA VAL A 123 -13.48 -2.73 10.53
C VAL A 123 -14.81 -2.52 9.82
N GLY A 124 -14.80 -1.82 8.67
CA GLY A 124 -15.98 -1.56 7.85
C GLY A 124 -16.50 -2.79 7.10
N MET A 125 -17.56 -2.59 6.32
CA MET A 125 -18.15 -3.62 5.45
C MET A 125 -17.58 -3.60 4.02
N GLU A 126 -17.17 -2.43 3.55
CA GLU A 126 -16.63 -2.22 2.21
C GLU A 126 -15.10 -2.28 2.23
N SER A 127 -14.48 -2.20 1.06
CA SER A 127 -13.04 -2.01 0.92
C SER A 127 -12.52 -0.76 1.64
N SER A 128 -11.27 -0.83 2.08
CA SER A 128 -10.53 0.32 2.60
C SER A 128 -9.13 0.30 2.04
N TYR A 129 -8.71 1.41 1.43
CA TYR A 129 -7.45 1.46 0.72
C TYR A 129 -6.51 2.55 1.21
N ILE A 130 -5.22 2.24 1.15
CA ILE A 130 -4.13 3.13 1.50
C ILE A 130 -3.02 3.01 0.44
N ALA A 131 -2.56 4.14 -0.06
CA ALA A 131 -1.48 4.20 -1.03
C ALA A 131 -0.16 4.55 -0.32
N ASN A 132 0.94 3.96 -0.81
CA ASN A 132 2.34 4.28 -0.47
C ASN A 132 2.63 4.41 1.03
N LEU A 133 3.37 3.46 1.59
CA LEU A 133 3.71 3.44 3.01
C LEU A 133 5.21 3.49 3.24
N TYR A 134 5.68 4.38 4.11
CA TYR A 134 6.98 4.25 4.74
C TYR A 134 6.78 3.93 6.22
N VAL A 135 7.17 2.73 6.64
CA VAL A 135 6.95 2.25 8.00
C VAL A 135 8.25 1.84 8.65
N ASN A 136 8.53 2.35 9.84
CA ASN A 136 9.65 1.97 10.70
C ASN A 136 9.14 1.41 12.02
N THR A 137 8.93 0.10 12.03
CA THR A 137 8.39 -0.68 13.14
C THR A 137 9.03 -2.07 13.16
N LYS A 138 8.86 -2.83 14.25
CA LYS A 138 9.23 -4.25 14.26
C LYS A 138 8.36 -5.05 13.27
N GLU A 139 7.06 -4.80 13.33
CA GLU A 139 6.04 -5.48 12.53
C GLU A 139 4.96 -4.48 12.10
N THR A 140 4.46 -4.66 10.89
CA THR A 140 3.26 -4.00 10.39
C THR A 140 2.24 -5.04 10.00
N ILE A 141 1.02 -4.88 10.49
CA ILE A 141 -0.11 -5.76 10.22
C ILE A 141 -1.14 -4.95 9.45
N LEU A 142 -1.47 -5.41 8.23
CA LEU A 142 -2.57 -4.88 7.43
C LEU A 142 -3.64 -5.97 7.32
N LYS A 143 -4.82 -5.72 7.90
CA LYS A 143 -5.92 -6.69 7.92
C LYS A 143 -7.14 -6.14 7.19
N ASP A 144 -7.61 -6.90 6.21
CA ASP A 144 -8.71 -6.50 5.31
C ASP A 144 -8.47 -5.14 4.63
N MET A 145 -7.21 -4.81 4.34
CA MET A 145 -6.78 -3.55 3.74
C MET A 145 -6.26 -3.75 2.31
N ASN A 146 -6.54 -2.78 1.44
CA ASN A 146 -5.95 -2.69 0.11
C ASN A 146 -4.73 -1.75 0.13
N LEU A 147 -3.54 -2.27 -0.14
CA LEU A 147 -2.31 -1.49 -0.28
C LEU A 147 -1.99 -1.23 -1.76
N TYR A 148 -2.01 0.04 -2.16
CA TYR A 148 -1.57 0.46 -3.49
C TYR A 148 -0.12 0.97 -3.42
N VAL A 149 0.73 0.41 -4.27
CA VAL A 149 2.14 0.80 -4.39
C VAL A 149 2.28 1.54 -5.70
N ASN A 150 2.15 2.87 -5.61
CA ASN A 150 2.17 3.77 -6.76
C ASN A 150 3.57 4.41 -6.88
N GLN A 151 3.68 5.62 -7.41
CA GLN A 151 4.96 6.21 -7.83
C GLN A 151 5.95 6.36 -6.67
N SER A 152 5.46 6.79 -5.50
CA SER A 152 6.26 6.94 -4.28
C SER A 152 6.73 5.63 -3.65
N GLY A 153 6.13 4.51 -4.04
CA GLY A 153 6.45 3.18 -3.55
C GLY A 153 6.14 2.97 -2.08
N SER A 154 6.43 1.76 -1.60
CA SER A 154 6.21 1.38 -0.20
C SER A 154 7.44 0.68 0.36
N VAL A 155 7.83 1.05 1.58
CA VAL A 155 8.97 0.52 2.33
C VAL A 155 8.54 0.20 3.76
N PHE A 156 8.70 -1.06 4.15
CA PHE A 156 8.48 -1.54 5.51
C PHE A 156 9.82 -1.94 6.12
N ASN A 157 10.29 -1.19 7.11
CA ASN A 157 11.54 -1.45 7.84
C ASN A 157 11.34 -2.43 9.01
N GLY A 158 10.64 -3.53 8.73
CA GLY A 158 10.27 -4.58 9.68
C GLY A 158 9.56 -5.71 8.95
N ASP A 159 8.94 -6.61 9.71
CA ASP A 159 8.05 -7.63 9.16
C ASP A 159 6.75 -7.00 8.64
N LEU A 160 6.20 -7.53 7.56
CA LEU A 160 4.89 -7.15 7.01
C LEU A 160 3.97 -8.37 7.02
N SER A 161 2.82 -8.24 7.67
CA SER A 161 1.78 -9.26 7.79
C SER A 161 0.50 -8.76 7.11
N LEU A 162 0.03 -9.50 6.10
CA LEU A 162 -1.17 -9.20 5.31
C LEU A 162 -2.20 -10.29 5.54
N SER A 163 -3.45 -9.94 5.87
CA SER A 163 -4.47 -10.98 6.11
C SER A 163 -5.86 -10.55 5.72
N GLY A 164 -6.52 -11.35 4.87
CA GLY A 164 -7.93 -11.19 4.57
C GLY A 164 -8.80 -12.07 5.48
N THR A 165 -9.97 -11.59 5.88
CA THR A 165 -11.04 -12.44 6.42
C THR A 165 -11.44 -13.47 5.34
N ASN A 166 -11.59 -12.99 4.10
CA ASN A 166 -11.80 -13.78 2.90
C ASN A 166 -10.80 -13.37 1.81
N LEU A 167 -10.51 -14.30 0.89
CA LEU A 167 -9.80 -13.96 -0.34
C LEU A 167 -10.82 -13.27 -1.27
N VAL A 168 -10.58 -12.00 -1.59
CA VAL A 168 -11.42 -11.19 -2.50
C VAL A 168 -10.59 -10.68 -3.66
N GLU A 169 -11.16 -10.75 -4.86
CA GLU A 169 -10.50 -10.33 -6.11
C GLU A 169 -11.00 -8.95 -6.59
N ASP A 170 -12.19 -8.57 -6.12
CA ASP A 170 -12.85 -7.29 -6.36
C ASP A 170 -12.36 -6.28 -5.31
N ASP A 171 -11.74 -5.20 -5.76
CA ASP A 171 -11.17 -4.17 -4.90
C ASP A 171 -12.21 -3.32 -4.18
N THR A 172 -13.50 -3.44 -4.54
CA THR A 172 -14.61 -2.80 -3.82
C THR A 172 -15.00 -3.55 -2.55
N GLN A 173 -14.70 -4.84 -2.46
CA GLN A 173 -15.09 -5.70 -1.35
C GLN A 173 -14.06 -5.66 -0.22
N LYS A 174 -14.53 -5.89 1.01
CA LYS A 174 -13.65 -6.05 2.17
C LYS A 174 -12.74 -7.26 2.01
N GLY A 175 -11.44 -7.02 2.02
CA GLY A 175 -10.41 -8.05 2.10
C GLY A 175 -9.02 -7.47 1.92
N SER A 176 -8.00 -8.32 1.87
CA SER A 176 -6.62 -7.87 1.74
C SER A 176 -6.12 -7.94 0.30
N ARG A 177 -5.58 -6.81 -0.18
CA ARG A 177 -5.00 -6.68 -1.52
C ARG A 177 -3.66 -5.95 -1.47
N VAL A 178 -2.75 -6.32 -2.36
CA VAL A 178 -1.57 -5.51 -2.69
C VAL A 178 -1.50 -5.33 -4.20
N SER A 179 -1.62 -4.09 -4.66
CA SER A 179 -1.46 -3.72 -6.07
C SER A 179 -0.13 -3.01 -6.29
N VAL A 180 0.77 -3.62 -7.07
CA VAL A 180 2.12 -3.12 -7.32
C VAL A 180 2.20 -2.49 -8.71
N TYR A 181 2.02 -1.17 -8.77
CA TYR A 181 1.83 -0.44 -10.03
C TYR A 181 2.90 0.62 -10.34
N GLY A 182 3.17 1.55 -9.44
CA GLY A 182 4.07 2.67 -9.76
C GLY A 182 5.52 2.42 -9.35
N ASN A 183 5.77 1.47 -8.45
CA ASN A 183 7.09 1.20 -7.90
C ASN A 183 7.15 -0.19 -7.22
N ASN A 184 8.34 -0.56 -6.73
CA ASN A 184 8.50 -1.78 -5.94
C ASN A 184 7.93 -1.60 -4.52
N LEU A 185 7.41 -2.69 -3.98
CA LEU A 185 7.21 -2.85 -2.54
C LEU A 185 8.50 -3.42 -1.93
N VAL A 186 9.04 -2.76 -0.91
CA VAL A 186 10.23 -3.22 -0.19
C VAL A 186 9.86 -3.60 1.24
N VAL A 187 10.23 -4.81 1.64
CA VAL A 187 10.05 -5.33 3.00
C VAL A 187 11.44 -5.73 3.54
N ASN A 188 11.94 -5.01 4.52
CA ASN A 188 13.27 -5.25 5.11
C ASN A 188 13.26 -6.31 6.21
N GLY A 189 12.10 -6.90 6.51
CA GLY A 189 11.92 -8.11 7.32
C GLY A 189 11.40 -9.30 6.51
N ASN A 190 10.51 -10.07 7.14
CA ASN A 190 9.73 -11.14 6.53
C ASN A 190 8.41 -10.58 5.95
N LEU A 191 7.90 -11.25 4.93
CA LEU A 191 6.54 -11.06 4.44
C LEU A 191 5.70 -12.26 4.85
N ASN A 192 4.61 -12.04 5.58
CA ASN A 192 3.62 -13.06 5.87
C ASN A 192 2.29 -12.65 5.23
N ALA A 193 1.65 -13.54 4.48
CA ALA A 193 0.36 -13.23 3.88
C ALA A 193 -0.59 -14.44 3.88
N ASP A 194 -1.84 -14.20 4.25
CA ASP A 194 -2.92 -15.18 4.13
C ASP A 194 -4.14 -14.53 3.46
N LYS A 195 -4.79 -15.27 2.56
CA LYS A 195 -6.00 -14.81 1.85
C LYS A 195 -5.85 -13.39 1.27
N THR A 196 -4.71 -13.13 0.65
CA THR A 196 -4.37 -11.83 0.07
C THR A 196 -4.38 -11.92 -1.44
N PHE A 197 -4.98 -10.94 -2.11
CA PHE A 197 -4.89 -10.82 -3.57
C PHE A 197 -3.70 -9.93 -3.93
N PHE A 198 -2.72 -10.48 -4.65
CA PHE A 198 -1.57 -9.75 -5.14
C PHE A 198 -1.75 -9.46 -6.62
N GLU A 199 -1.59 -8.20 -6.99
CA GLU A 199 -1.74 -7.75 -8.35
C GLU A 199 -0.47 -7.05 -8.83
N PHE A 200 -0.01 -7.46 -10.00
CA PHE A 200 1.22 -6.98 -10.61
C PHE A 200 0.96 -6.49 -12.03
N GLY A 201 1.77 -5.54 -12.45
CA GLY A 201 1.72 -5.00 -13.80
C GLY A 201 0.92 -3.71 -13.82
N ASN A 202 1.61 -2.63 -14.14
CA ASN A 202 0.99 -1.34 -14.36
C ASN A 202 0.71 -1.19 -15.84
N PRO A 203 -0.56 -1.03 -16.25
CA PRO A 203 -0.88 -0.81 -17.66
C PRO A 203 -0.28 0.50 -18.21
N TYR A 204 0.09 1.43 -17.33
CA TYR A 204 0.69 2.72 -17.65
C TYR A 204 2.23 2.72 -17.61
N ALA A 205 2.88 1.66 -17.12
CA ALA A 205 4.35 1.61 -16.99
C ALA A 205 4.98 0.55 -17.89
N VAL A 206 6.11 0.92 -18.51
CA VAL A 206 6.94 -0.02 -19.30
C VAL A 206 7.77 -0.95 -18.40
N GLN A 207 7.93 -0.58 -17.12
CA GLN A 207 8.73 -1.33 -16.16
C GLN A 207 7.87 -2.31 -15.35
N ASN A 208 8.36 -3.53 -15.20
CA ASN A 208 7.78 -4.50 -14.27
C ASN A 208 8.30 -4.21 -12.85
N TYR A 209 7.38 -3.94 -11.93
CA TYR A 209 7.65 -3.81 -10.52
C TYR A 209 7.34 -5.11 -9.77
N SER A 210 8.02 -5.30 -8.65
CA SER A 210 7.94 -6.54 -7.85
C SER A 210 7.97 -6.22 -6.36
N ILE A 211 7.66 -7.22 -5.54
CA ILE A 211 7.89 -7.18 -4.09
C ILE A 211 9.31 -7.67 -3.80
N LYS A 212 10.09 -6.90 -3.04
CA LYS A 212 11.45 -7.24 -2.63
C LYS A 212 11.47 -7.44 -1.12
N VAL A 213 11.71 -8.68 -0.69
CA VAL A 213 11.72 -9.11 0.72
C VAL A 213 13.15 -9.46 1.10
N THR A 214 13.64 -8.90 2.20
CA THR A 214 15.02 -9.13 2.67
C THR A 214 15.19 -10.51 3.29
N ASN A 215 14.19 -10.99 4.03
CA ASN A 215 14.18 -12.33 4.65
C ASN A 215 13.26 -13.28 3.87
N ASN A 216 12.38 -14.01 4.54
CA ASN A 216 11.51 -15.01 3.92
C ASN A 216 10.12 -14.45 3.61
N ALA A 217 9.46 -15.03 2.61
CA ALA A 217 8.06 -14.77 2.29
C ALA A 217 7.22 -16.03 2.53
N ASN A 218 6.29 -15.98 3.47
CA ASN A 218 5.35 -17.05 3.78
C ASN A 218 3.95 -16.64 3.33
N ILE A 219 3.47 -17.24 2.24
CA ILE A 219 2.19 -16.85 1.62
C ILE A 219 1.32 -18.09 1.43
N THR A 220 0.08 -18.03 1.91
CA THR A 220 -0.90 -19.12 1.83
C THR A 220 -2.27 -18.60 1.43
N ASN A 221 -3.09 -19.47 0.83
CA ASN A 221 -4.49 -19.23 0.47
C ASN A 221 -4.70 -17.93 -0.34
N SER A 222 -3.67 -17.48 -1.05
CA SER A 222 -3.62 -16.18 -1.71
C SER A 222 -3.68 -16.37 -3.23
N LYS A 223 -3.97 -15.29 -3.94
CA LYS A 223 -4.08 -15.30 -5.41
C LYS A 223 -3.19 -14.22 -6.00
N PHE A 224 -2.54 -14.55 -7.11
CA PHE A 224 -1.61 -13.68 -7.81
C PHE A 224 -2.13 -13.37 -9.20
N SER A 225 -2.42 -12.12 -9.50
CA SER A 225 -2.78 -11.68 -10.84
C SER A 225 -1.65 -10.89 -11.50
N VAL A 226 -1.37 -11.19 -12.76
CA VAL A 226 -0.51 -10.35 -13.61
C VAL A 226 -1.36 -9.70 -14.69
N ASN A 227 -1.39 -8.38 -14.67
CA ASN A 227 -2.05 -7.54 -15.63
C ASN A 227 -1.23 -7.47 -16.93
N GLY A 228 -1.89 -7.74 -18.05
CA GLY A 228 -1.38 -7.49 -19.40
C GLY A 228 -2.31 -6.56 -20.19
N THR A 229 -1.74 -5.74 -21.08
CA THR A 229 -2.50 -4.86 -21.99
C THR A 229 -2.58 -5.42 -23.42
N SER A 230 -1.85 -6.50 -23.69
CA SER A 230 -1.92 -7.29 -24.91
C SER A 230 -1.85 -8.79 -24.60
N PHE A 231 -2.37 -9.61 -25.51
CA PHE A 231 -2.26 -11.08 -25.39
C PHE A 231 -0.81 -11.57 -25.34
N ARG A 232 0.13 -10.80 -25.90
CA ARG A 232 1.55 -11.12 -25.81
C ARG A 232 2.05 -10.98 -24.36
N ASP A 233 1.56 -9.98 -23.63
CA ASP A 233 1.93 -9.75 -22.22
C ASP A 233 1.39 -10.87 -21.33
N LEU A 234 0.22 -11.41 -21.69
CA LEU A 234 -0.36 -12.58 -21.03
C LEU A 234 0.44 -13.87 -21.28
N LEU A 235 1.37 -13.90 -22.24
CA LEU A 235 2.26 -15.04 -22.50
C LEU A 235 3.65 -14.86 -21.85
N ALA A 236 3.75 -13.98 -20.86
CA ALA A 236 5.00 -13.69 -20.21
C ALA A 236 5.61 -14.94 -19.55
N LYS A 237 6.92 -15.08 -19.77
CA LYS A 237 7.74 -16.13 -19.16
C LYS A 237 8.51 -15.53 -18.01
N ASN A 238 8.42 -16.17 -16.86
CA ASN A 238 9.10 -15.80 -15.62
C ASN A 238 8.87 -14.34 -15.23
N THR A 239 7.62 -13.87 -15.24
CA THR A 239 7.30 -12.54 -14.69
C THR A 239 7.65 -12.53 -13.21
N LEU A 240 8.60 -11.68 -12.82
CA LEU A 240 9.04 -11.56 -11.44
C LEU A 240 7.95 -10.91 -10.59
N LEU A 241 7.46 -11.65 -9.58
CA LEU A 241 6.45 -11.16 -8.65
C LEU A 241 7.10 -10.79 -7.32
N ILE A 242 7.83 -11.74 -6.72
CA ILE A 242 8.46 -11.58 -5.40
C ILE A 242 9.89 -12.08 -5.45
N GLN A 243 10.81 -11.32 -4.86
CA GLN A 243 12.17 -11.76 -4.55
C GLN A 243 12.33 -11.86 -3.03
N ALA A 244 12.84 -12.98 -2.52
CA ALA A 244 13.04 -13.24 -1.09
C ALA A 244 14.24 -14.18 -0.85
N GLN A 245 14.72 -14.34 0.39
CA GLN A 245 15.69 -15.41 0.73
C GLN A 245 15.11 -16.80 0.52
N GLY A 246 13.82 -16.98 0.80
CA GLY A 246 13.11 -18.23 0.67
C GLY A 246 11.60 -18.06 0.77
N PHE A 247 10.89 -19.10 0.37
CA PHE A 247 9.44 -19.20 0.44
C PHE A 247 9.00 -20.40 1.28
N ASN A 248 7.75 -20.39 1.76
CA ASN A 248 7.13 -21.60 2.30
C ASN A 248 7.09 -22.71 1.23
N LYS A 249 7.31 -23.96 1.65
CA LYS A 249 7.51 -25.12 0.77
C LYS A 249 6.40 -25.33 -0.26
N ASP A 250 5.18 -24.96 0.09
CA ASP A 250 3.96 -25.12 -0.68
C ASP A 250 3.53 -23.86 -1.42
N ILE A 251 4.38 -22.83 -1.55
CA ILE A 251 4.06 -21.53 -2.18
C ILE A 251 3.34 -21.66 -3.54
N SER A 252 3.72 -22.64 -4.35
CA SER A 252 3.13 -22.89 -5.68
C SER A 252 1.80 -23.66 -5.65
N THR A 253 1.44 -24.28 -4.52
CA THR A 253 0.28 -25.17 -4.38
C THR A 253 -0.76 -24.68 -3.38
N SER A 254 -0.36 -23.88 -2.40
CA SER A 254 -1.26 -23.24 -1.43
C SER A 254 -1.82 -21.91 -1.95
N ASN A 255 -1.39 -21.47 -3.13
CA ASN A 255 -1.81 -20.24 -3.78
C ASN A 255 -2.15 -20.49 -5.25
N THR A 256 -2.91 -19.59 -5.84
CA THR A 256 -3.29 -19.63 -7.26
C THR A 256 -2.72 -18.44 -8.01
N ALA A 257 -2.62 -18.54 -9.32
CA ALA A 257 -2.27 -17.41 -10.17
C ALA A 257 -3.23 -17.31 -11.36
N GLU A 258 -3.41 -16.09 -11.84
CA GLU A 258 -4.22 -15.80 -13.01
C GLU A 258 -3.64 -14.66 -13.84
N ALA A 259 -4.15 -14.55 -15.07
CA ALA A 259 -3.85 -13.44 -15.94
C ALA A 259 -5.07 -12.50 -15.96
N SER A 260 -4.83 -11.22 -15.74
CA SER A 260 -5.84 -10.18 -15.92
C SER A 260 -5.52 -9.39 -17.19
N TYR A 261 -6.56 -8.97 -17.91
CA TYR A 261 -6.40 -8.23 -19.15
C TYR A 261 -7.07 -6.88 -19.04
N GLY A 262 -6.35 -5.84 -19.40
CA GLY A 262 -6.89 -4.49 -19.41
C GLY A 262 -6.64 -3.75 -20.70
N LYS A 263 -7.49 -2.76 -20.92
CA LYS A 263 -7.51 -1.91 -22.11
C LYS A 263 -7.82 -0.48 -21.72
N PHE A 264 -7.19 0.42 -22.46
CA PHE A 264 -7.48 1.83 -22.43
C PHE A 264 -8.68 2.14 -23.30
N ALA A 265 -9.42 3.21 -22.96
CA ALA A 265 -10.42 3.75 -23.88
C ALA A 265 -9.76 4.11 -25.23
N SER A 266 -8.55 4.67 -25.18
CA SER A 266 -7.75 5.02 -26.35
C SER A 266 -7.37 3.85 -27.26
N ASP A 267 -7.45 2.60 -26.76
CA ASP A 267 -7.25 1.42 -27.60
C ASP A 267 -8.38 1.22 -28.62
N TYR A 268 -9.56 1.81 -28.38
CA TYR A 268 -10.75 1.65 -29.22
C TYR A 268 -11.20 2.94 -29.91
N ILE A 269 -10.98 4.10 -29.28
CA ILE A 269 -11.45 5.40 -29.76
C ILE A 269 -10.34 6.43 -29.68
N ASP A 270 -10.37 7.44 -30.57
CA ASP A 270 -9.46 8.57 -30.49
C ASP A 270 -9.93 9.53 -29.39
N ILE A 271 -9.20 9.57 -28.27
CA ILE A 271 -9.51 10.39 -27.10
C ILE A 271 -8.23 11.07 -26.59
N ASP A 272 -8.38 12.22 -25.95
CA ASP A 272 -7.27 12.87 -25.24
C ASP A 272 -6.70 11.90 -24.19
N LYS A 273 -5.39 11.71 -24.18
CA LYS A 273 -4.68 10.85 -23.22
C LYS A 273 -4.93 11.26 -21.77
N ASN A 274 -5.21 12.53 -21.53
CA ASN A 274 -5.52 13.04 -20.19
C ASN A 274 -6.94 12.64 -19.72
N GLN A 275 -7.78 12.10 -20.61
CA GLN A 275 -9.12 11.57 -20.32
C GLN A 275 -9.19 10.05 -20.54
N ASP A 276 -8.04 9.42 -20.79
CA ASP A 276 -7.98 8.01 -21.13
C ASP A 276 -8.20 7.15 -19.88
N THR A 277 -9.33 6.45 -19.85
CA THR A 277 -9.67 5.58 -18.73
C THR A 277 -9.16 4.17 -18.99
N PHE A 278 -8.41 3.62 -18.05
CA PHE A 278 -8.10 2.20 -18.04
C PHE A 278 -9.25 1.41 -17.43
N GLN A 279 -9.62 0.32 -18.09
CA GLN A 279 -10.47 -0.71 -17.53
C GLN A 279 -9.73 -2.04 -17.58
N SER A 280 -9.92 -2.86 -16.55
CA SER A 280 -9.52 -4.26 -16.58
C SER A 280 -10.73 -5.18 -16.47
N ILE A 281 -10.60 -6.35 -17.08
CA ILE A 281 -11.44 -7.49 -16.77
C ILE A 281 -10.52 -8.58 -16.24
N THR A 282 -10.89 -9.13 -15.07
CA THR A 282 -10.42 -10.46 -14.73
C THR A 282 -10.95 -11.38 -15.81
N LEU A 283 -10.05 -12.12 -16.46
CA LEU A 283 -10.42 -13.13 -17.45
C LEU A 283 -10.93 -14.36 -16.70
N ASP A 284 -11.99 -14.14 -15.92
CA ASP A 284 -12.57 -15.19 -15.11
C ASP A 284 -13.40 -16.13 -15.98
N LYS A 285 -13.58 -17.34 -15.46
CA LYS A 285 -14.34 -18.38 -16.13
C LYS A 285 -15.81 -18.00 -16.31
N ASN A 286 -16.36 -17.05 -15.55
CA ASN A 286 -17.78 -16.70 -15.61
C ASN A 286 -18.10 -15.64 -16.68
N LEU A 287 -17.14 -14.79 -17.05
CA LEU A 287 -17.33 -13.73 -18.03
C LEU A 287 -17.20 -14.23 -19.47
N LEU A 288 -16.33 -15.23 -19.69
CA LEU A 288 -16.01 -15.74 -21.02
C LEU A 288 -16.22 -17.26 -21.18
N ASP A 289 -16.46 -18.02 -20.09
CA ASP A 289 -16.45 -19.50 -20.07
C ASP A 289 -15.13 -20.11 -20.57
N MET A 290 -14.02 -19.36 -20.51
CA MET A 290 -12.73 -19.81 -21.04
C MET A 290 -11.53 -19.19 -20.33
N GLU A 291 -10.61 -20.05 -19.90
CA GLU A 291 -9.27 -19.65 -19.44
C GLU A 291 -8.39 -19.39 -20.67
N LEU A 292 -7.80 -18.20 -20.77
CA LEU A 292 -6.94 -17.84 -21.91
C LEU A 292 -5.49 -18.29 -21.71
N VAL A 293 -5.05 -18.35 -20.46
CA VAL A 293 -3.68 -18.71 -20.12
C VAL A 293 -3.70 -19.59 -18.88
N ASP A 294 -2.93 -20.67 -18.94
CA ASP A 294 -2.61 -21.48 -17.77
C ASP A 294 -1.44 -20.80 -17.04
N TYR A 295 -1.75 -20.14 -15.92
CA TYR A 295 -0.79 -19.45 -15.07
C TYR A 295 -0.40 -20.33 -13.90
N ASN A 296 0.91 -20.59 -13.80
CA ASN A 296 1.48 -21.26 -12.65
C ASN A 296 2.51 -20.38 -11.94
N LEU A 297 2.54 -20.56 -10.61
CA LEU A 297 3.56 -20.00 -9.75
C LEU A 297 4.74 -20.96 -9.69
N LYS A 298 5.93 -20.42 -9.85
CA LYS A 298 7.16 -21.20 -9.78
C LYS A 298 8.21 -20.47 -8.97
N GLU A 299 8.83 -21.18 -8.03
CA GLU A 299 10.08 -20.74 -7.42
C GLU A 299 11.24 -21.00 -8.39
N VAL A 300 12.07 -19.97 -8.61
CA VAL A 300 13.33 -20.05 -9.35
C VAL A 300 14.45 -19.39 -8.56
N ASN A 301 15.70 -19.77 -8.86
CA ASN A 301 16.87 -19.10 -8.27
C ASN A 301 17.12 -17.78 -9.00
N CYS A 302 17.38 -16.70 -8.25
CA CYS A 302 17.73 -15.39 -8.78
C CYS A 302 18.91 -14.79 -8.01
N GLY A 303 20.11 -15.31 -8.32
CA GLY A 303 21.34 -14.98 -7.61
C GLY A 303 21.42 -15.67 -6.25
N SER A 304 21.69 -14.90 -5.19
CA SER A 304 21.68 -15.39 -3.80
C SER A 304 20.26 -15.60 -3.24
N ASN A 305 19.26 -15.07 -3.93
CA ASN A 305 17.87 -15.07 -3.49
C ASN A 305 17.03 -16.07 -4.31
N LYS A 306 15.82 -16.33 -3.83
CA LYS A 306 14.74 -17.00 -4.54
C LYS A 306 13.79 -15.98 -5.13
N CYS A 307 13.21 -16.33 -6.27
CA CYS A 307 12.20 -15.52 -6.93
C CYS A 307 10.96 -16.37 -7.18
N LEU A 308 9.81 -15.84 -6.79
CA LEU A 308 8.51 -16.32 -7.20
C LEU A 308 8.17 -15.65 -8.53
N VAL A 309 7.95 -16.48 -9.54
CA VAL A 309 7.59 -16.01 -10.87
C VAL A 309 6.28 -16.61 -11.34
N ALA A 310 5.52 -15.85 -12.12
CA ALA A 310 4.40 -16.36 -12.90
C ALA A 310 4.87 -16.73 -14.31
N ASN A 311 4.34 -17.83 -14.84
CA ASN A 311 4.51 -18.23 -16.23
C ASN A 311 3.17 -18.42 -16.91
N GLY A 312 3.00 -17.77 -18.06
CA GLY A 312 1.86 -17.92 -18.93
C GLY A 312 2.06 -18.91 -20.06
N THR A 313 1.22 -19.94 -20.13
CA THR A 313 1.10 -20.80 -21.31
C THR A 313 -0.24 -20.58 -22.01
N ALA A 314 -0.19 -20.21 -23.30
CA ALA A 314 -1.38 -20.02 -24.13
C ALA A 314 -2.28 -21.26 -24.11
N THR A 315 -3.55 -21.10 -23.77
CA THR A 315 -4.56 -22.13 -24.06
C THR A 315 -4.97 -22.08 -25.53
N GLU A 316 -5.80 -23.03 -25.97
CA GLU A 316 -6.36 -23.02 -27.32
C GLU A 316 -7.30 -21.82 -27.55
N HIS A 317 -7.95 -21.32 -26.49
CA HIS A 317 -8.87 -20.19 -26.56
C HIS A 317 -8.16 -18.87 -26.90
N LEU A 318 -6.94 -18.67 -26.40
CA LEU A 318 -6.15 -17.47 -26.72
C LEU A 318 -5.81 -17.38 -28.22
N LYS A 319 -5.69 -18.52 -28.90
CA LYS A 319 -5.36 -18.57 -30.33
C LYS A 319 -6.57 -18.32 -31.23
N ASN A 320 -7.77 -18.20 -30.66
CA ASN A 320 -9.01 -18.04 -31.40
C ASN A 320 -9.37 -16.55 -31.55
N THR A 321 -9.42 -16.05 -32.78
CA THR A 321 -9.82 -14.66 -33.08
C THR A 321 -11.22 -14.31 -32.56
N LEU A 322 -12.14 -15.27 -32.50
CA LEU A 322 -13.48 -15.05 -31.93
C LEU A 322 -13.41 -14.73 -30.43
N THR A 323 -12.47 -15.34 -29.70
CA THR A 323 -12.25 -15.08 -28.28
C THR A 323 -11.78 -13.65 -28.05
N GLN A 324 -10.85 -13.17 -28.89
CA GLN A 324 -10.40 -11.78 -28.87
C GLN A 324 -11.57 -10.81 -29.07
N LEU A 325 -12.41 -11.04 -30.08
CA LEU A 325 -13.57 -10.17 -30.35
C LEU A 325 -14.59 -10.14 -29.19
N LYS A 326 -14.79 -11.26 -28.49
CA LYS A 326 -15.66 -11.32 -27.30
C LYS A 326 -15.11 -10.49 -26.15
N ILE A 327 -13.79 -10.55 -25.94
CA ILE A 327 -13.09 -9.76 -24.92
C ILE A 327 -13.22 -8.27 -25.24
N ASP A 328 -12.93 -7.88 -26.49
CA ASP A 328 -13.02 -6.48 -26.92
C ASP A 328 -14.45 -5.93 -26.76
N LEU A 329 -15.48 -6.73 -27.09
CA LEU A 329 -16.87 -6.35 -26.85
C LEU A 329 -17.16 -6.12 -25.35
N LYS A 330 -16.68 -7.00 -24.47
CA LYS A 330 -16.87 -6.86 -23.01
C LYS A 330 -16.15 -5.64 -22.44
N MET A 331 -14.95 -5.35 -22.93
CA MET A 331 -14.21 -4.14 -22.57
C MET A 331 -14.96 -2.87 -23.00
N LEU A 332 -15.47 -2.84 -24.24
CA LEU A 332 -16.29 -1.74 -24.73
C LEU A 332 -17.57 -1.55 -23.90
N GLU A 333 -18.27 -2.63 -23.53
CA GLU A 333 -19.45 -2.56 -22.66
C GLU A 333 -19.12 -1.92 -21.30
N LYS A 334 -18.00 -2.30 -20.67
CA LYS A 334 -17.52 -1.69 -19.41
C LYS A 334 -17.19 -0.20 -19.57
N LEU A 335 -16.43 0.14 -20.61
CA LEU A 335 -16.05 1.53 -20.90
C LEU A 335 -17.28 2.40 -21.13
N ILE A 336 -18.24 1.96 -21.94
CA ILE A 336 -19.50 2.68 -22.20
C ILE A 336 -20.28 2.92 -20.90
N LYS A 337 -20.37 1.92 -20.01
CA LYS A 337 -21.04 2.08 -18.72
C LYS A 337 -20.36 3.15 -17.88
N GLN A 338 -19.03 3.12 -17.75
CA GLN A 338 -18.28 4.12 -17.00
C GLN A 338 -18.47 5.54 -17.55
N PHE A 339 -18.42 5.71 -18.87
CA PHE A 339 -18.67 7.01 -19.51
C PHE A 339 -20.07 7.55 -19.17
N ASN A 340 -21.10 6.70 -19.24
CA ASN A 340 -22.46 7.09 -18.90
C ASN A 340 -22.64 7.45 -17.43
N ASP A 341 -22.02 6.69 -16.52
CA ASP A 341 -22.08 6.94 -15.08
C ASP A 341 -21.39 8.28 -14.74
N ASN A 342 -20.23 8.55 -15.34
CA ASN A 342 -19.50 9.82 -15.21
C ASN A 342 -20.30 11.02 -15.76
N GLU A 343 -21.01 10.86 -16.88
CA GLU A 343 -21.91 11.91 -17.39
C GLU A 343 -23.08 12.21 -16.44
N GLN A 344 -23.64 11.18 -15.80
CA GLN A 344 -24.73 11.38 -14.84
C GLN A 344 -24.27 12.12 -13.60
N ILE A 345 -23.08 11.80 -13.08
CA ILE A 345 -22.45 12.51 -11.95
C ILE A 345 -22.23 13.99 -12.29
N LYS A 346 -21.76 14.30 -13.52
CA LYS A 346 -21.61 15.69 -13.98
C LYS A 346 -22.92 16.47 -14.15
N LYS A 347 -24.07 15.80 -14.25
CA LYS A 347 -25.39 16.44 -14.36
C LYS A 347 -26.06 16.68 -13.01
N THR A 348 -25.59 16.01 -11.95
CA THR A 348 -26.15 16.10 -10.59
C THR A 348 -25.27 16.87 -9.60
N ALA A 349 -24.01 17.17 -9.96
CA ALA A 349 -23.18 18.20 -9.35
C ALA A 349 -23.48 19.58 -9.94
#